data_AF-A0A7L3KC99-F1
#
_entry.id   AF-A0A7L3KC99-F1
#
_cell.length_a   1.000
_cell.length_b   1.000
_cell.length_c   1.000
_cell.angle_alpha   90.00
_cell.angle_beta   90.00
_cell.angle_gamma   90.00
#
_symmetry.space_group_name_H-M   'P 1'
#
loop_
_entity.id
_entity.type
_entity.pdbx_description
1 polymer ?
#
loop_
_entity_poly.entity_id
_entity_poly.type
_entity_poly.pdbx_seq_one_letter_code
_entity_poly.pdbx_strand_id
1 'polypeptide(L)'
;FHSADIDNSGYVSDYELQDLFKEASLPLPGYKVREIVEKIILVTDSNKDGKINFEEFVSIIQELKSKDVSKSFRKSINKKQGITAIGGTSAISSEGTQHSYSEEEKVAFVNWINKALQDDPDCKHLLPMNPSDASLFKSLADGILLCKMINFSQPDTIDERAINKKKLTPFTISENLNLALNSASAIGCTVVNIGSQDLQEGKPHLVLGLLWQIIKVGLFADIEISRNEALIALLNEGEELDQLMKLSPEDLLLRWVNYHLANAGWQKISNFSQDIKDSRAYYHLLNQIAPKGDDLDQLPIKIDFTGFHDKNDLKRAEYMLQQADKLGCRQFVTPADVVAGNPKLNLAFVANLFNTYPALHKPDNSSYDLNLLEGESKEERTFRNWMNSLGVSPYVNHLYSDLCDALIIFQLYDMTRVPVDWSHVNKPPYSLLGGNMKKIENCNYAVELGKTKAKFSLVGIAGHDLNEGNPTLTLALVWQLMRRYTLNVLSDLGEGEKVNDEIIIKWVNQTLAKANKKTSIISFKDRSISTSLPVLDLIDAIAPKAVRPEMVKREDISYQDKLNNAKYAISVARKIGARIYALPDDLVEVKPKMVMTVFACLMGRGLNRIK
;
A
#
# COMPACT_ATOMS: atom_id res chain seq x y z
N PHE A 1 -38.42 -26.69 -22.67
CA PHE A 1 -38.38 -28.13 -22.39
C PHE A 1 -38.40 -28.92 -23.67
N HIS A 2 -39.49 -28.95 -24.43
CA HIS A 2 -39.54 -29.67 -25.73
C HIS A 2 -38.53 -29.15 -26.78
N SER A 3 -38.08 -27.90 -26.67
CA SER A 3 -36.99 -27.35 -27.48
C SER A 3 -35.59 -27.75 -26.98
N ALA A 4 -35.50 -28.25 -25.75
CA ALA A 4 -34.26 -28.61 -25.07
C ALA A 4 -34.05 -30.12 -25.02
N ASP A 5 -35.13 -30.91 -24.91
CA ASP A 5 -35.15 -32.38 -25.08
C ASP A 5 -35.16 -32.67 -26.59
N ILE A 6 -33.97 -32.68 -27.19
CA ILE A 6 -33.76 -32.75 -28.64
C ILE A 6 -33.97 -34.20 -29.13
N ASP A 7 -33.70 -35.19 -28.28
CA ASP A 7 -33.90 -36.61 -28.59
C ASP A 7 -35.32 -37.12 -28.27
N ASN A 8 -36.19 -36.29 -27.68
CA ASN A 8 -37.57 -36.60 -27.27
C ASN A 8 -37.64 -37.81 -26.31
N SER A 9 -36.62 -38.01 -25.50
CA SER A 9 -36.61 -39.08 -24.50
C SER A 9 -37.57 -38.84 -23.33
N GLY A 10 -38.12 -37.63 -23.21
CA GLY A 10 -38.97 -37.20 -22.11
C GLY A 10 -38.19 -36.69 -20.90
N TYR A 11 -36.85 -36.64 -21.01
CA TYR A 11 -35.90 -36.22 -19.99
C TYR A 11 -34.83 -35.33 -20.66
N VAL A 12 -34.20 -34.43 -19.91
CA VAL A 12 -33.16 -33.56 -20.50
C VAL A 12 -31.79 -34.01 -20.05
N SER A 13 -30.93 -34.36 -21.01
CA SER A 13 -29.56 -34.83 -20.78
C SER A 13 -28.56 -33.69 -20.54
N ASP A 14 -27.36 -34.04 -20.06
CA ASP A 14 -26.27 -33.09 -19.80
C ASP A 14 -25.79 -32.37 -21.06
N TYR A 15 -25.81 -33.07 -22.20
CA TYR A 15 -25.42 -32.55 -23.50
C TYR A 15 -26.44 -31.56 -24.06
N GLU A 16 -27.73 -31.89 -23.96
CA GLU A 16 -28.84 -31.04 -24.38
C GLU A 16 -28.92 -29.74 -23.58
N LEU A 17 -28.65 -29.82 -22.28
CA LEU A 17 -28.54 -28.64 -21.43
C LEU A 17 -27.37 -27.73 -21.87
N GLN A 18 -26.27 -28.32 -22.32
CA GLN A 18 -25.09 -27.58 -22.76
C GLN A 18 -25.34 -26.77 -24.04
N ASP A 19 -26.06 -27.33 -25.01
CA ASP A 19 -26.42 -26.61 -26.24
C ASP A 19 -27.47 -25.52 -25.98
N LEU A 20 -28.39 -25.73 -25.04
CA LEU A 20 -29.32 -24.69 -24.57
C LEU A 20 -28.59 -23.47 -23.98
N PHE A 21 -27.52 -23.69 -23.21
CA PHE A 21 -26.70 -22.60 -22.64
C PHE A 21 -25.93 -21.82 -23.71
N LYS A 22 -25.50 -22.47 -24.79
CA LYS A 22 -24.91 -21.78 -25.95
C LYS A 22 -25.93 -20.88 -26.63
N GLU A 23 -27.13 -21.38 -26.86
CA GLU A 23 -28.19 -20.63 -27.54
C GLU A 23 -28.65 -19.40 -26.71
N ALA A 24 -28.58 -19.50 -25.38
CA ALA A 24 -28.85 -18.42 -24.45
C ALA A 24 -27.69 -17.38 -24.29
N SER A 25 -26.66 -17.42 -25.15
CA SER A 25 -25.49 -16.52 -25.12
C SER A 25 -24.66 -16.55 -23.82
N LEU A 26 -24.69 -17.67 -23.09
CA LEU A 26 -23.86 -17.93 -21.90
C LEU A 26 -23.14 -19.27 -22.06
N PRO A 27 -22.19 -19.36 -23.00
CA PRO A 27 -21.52 -20.63 -23.31
C PRO A 27 -20.64 -21.07 -22.15
N LEU A 28 -20.87 -22.29 -21.67
CA LEU A 28 -20.11 -22.92 -20.59
C LEU A 28 -19.41 -24.21 -21.05
N PRO A 29 -18.21 -24.53 -20.52
CA PRO A 29 -17.53 -25.80 -20.78
C PRO A 29 -18.32 -26.99 -20.24
N GLY A 30 -18.38 -28.10 -20.98
CA GLY A 30 -19.32 -29.21 -20.70
C GLY A 30 -19.18 -29.86 -19.33
N TYR A 31 -17.97 -29.88 -18.76
CA TYR A 31 -17.78 -30.38 -17.40
C TYR A 31 -18.46 -29.49 -16.34
N LYS A 32 -18.53 -28.16 -16.56
CA LYS A 32 -19.24 -27.24 -15.66
C LYS A 32 -20.76 -27.38 -15.78
N VAL A 33 -21.27 -27.80 -16.92
CA VAL A 33 -22.70 -28.08 -17.10
C VAL A 33 -23.09 -29.34 -16.31
N ARG A 34 -22.27 -30.40 -16.35
CA ARG A 34 -22.49 -31.62 -15.53
C ARG A 34 -22.50 -31.36 -14.03
N GLU A 35 -21.58 -30.54 -13.52
CA GLU A 35 -21.56 -30.18 -12.09
C GLU A 35 -22.82 -29.41 -11.64
N ILE A 36 -23.41 -28.61 -12.52
CA ILE A 36 -24.65 -27.87 -12.23
C ILE A 36 -25.84 -28.85 -12.20
N VAL A 37 -25.88 -29.80 -13.15
CA VAL A 37 -26.94 -30.82 -13.24
C VAL A 37 -26.94 -31.74 -12.00
N GLU A 38 -25.79 -32.25 -11.57
CA GLU A 38 -25.70 -33.13 -10.40
C GLU A 38 -26.17 -32.45 -9.09
N LYS A 39 -25.84 -31.17 -8.90
CA LYS A 39 -26.27 -30.41 -7.71
C LYS A 39 -27.77 -30.12 -7.71
N ILE A 40 -28.35 -29.96 -8.89
CA ILE A 40 -29.77 -29.69 -9.06
C ILE A 40 -30.57 -30.98 -8.80
N ILE A 41 -30.17 -32.10 -9.39
CA ILE A 41 -30.77 -33.43 -9.15
C ILE A 41 -30.83 -33.72 -7.65
N LEU A 42 -29.75 -33.48 -6.89
CA LEU A 42 -29.74 -33.71 -5.43
C LEU A 42 -30.79 -32.93 -4.61
N VAL A 43 -31.34 -31.83 -5.13
CA VAL A 43 -32.28 -30.96 -4.41
C VAL A 43 -33.72 -31.12 -4.91
N THR A 44 -33.91 -31.36 -6.21
CA THR A 44 -35.23 -31.38 -6.85
C THR A 44 -35.67 -32.75 -7.36
N ASP A 45 -34.75 -33.72 -7.49
CA ASP A 45 -35.09 -35.10 -7.86
C ASP A 45 -35.87 -35.76 -6.73
N SER A 46 -37.18 -35.59 -6.80
CA SER A 46 -38.09 -35.95 -5.72
C SER A 46 -38.37 -37.45 -5.74
N ASN A 47 -38.23 -38.08 -6.91
CA ASN A 47 -38.47 -39.51 -7.10
C ASN A 47 -37.18 -40.36 -6.97
N LYS A 48 -36.00 -39.72 -6.97
CA LYS A 48 -34.65 -40.30 -6.82
C LYS A 48 -34.24 -41.26 -7.93
N ASP A 49 -34.78 -41.10 -9.14
CA ASP A 49 -34.42 -41.94 -10.29
C ASP A 49 -33.15 -41.45 -11.00
N GLY A 50 -32.59 -40.31 -10.59
CA GLY A 50 -31.37 -39.72 -11.11
C GLY A 50 -31.55 -39.00 -12.45
N LYS A 51 -32.79 -38.72 -12.88
CA LYS A 51 -33.10 -38.02 -14.13
C LYS A 51 -34.08 -36.87 -13.89
N ILE A 52 -33.95 -35.79 -14.67
CA ILE A 52 -34.80 -34.60 -14.53
C ILE A 52 -36.01 -34.72 -15.45
N ASN A 53 -37.20 -34.87 -14.88
CA ASN A 53 -38.44 -34.88 -15.64
C ASN A 53 -39.01 -33.45 -15.83
N PHE A 54 -40.11 -33.34 -16.55
CA PHE A 54 -40.72 -32.06 -16.92
C PHE A 54 -41.09 -31.18 -15.71
N GLU A 55 -41.64 -31.77 -14.63
CA GLU A 55 -42.13 -31.02 -13.47
C GLU A 55 -40.96 -30.47 -12.64
N GLU A 56 -39.89 -31.26 -12.49
CA GLU A 56 -38.66 -30.86 -11.80
C GLU A 56 -37.94 -29.75 -12.57
N PHE A 57 -37.87 -29.88 -13.91
CA PHE A 57 -37.27 -28.86 -14.78
C PHE A 57 -37.97 -27.50 -14.67
N VAL A 58 -39.30 -27.47 -14.54
CA VAL A 58 -40.06 -26.22 -14.42
C VAL A 58 -39.80 -25.52 -13.09
N SER A 59 -39.65 -26.26 -11.98
CA SER A 59 -39.32 -25.70 -10.66
C SER A 59 -37.97 -24.98 -10.66
N ILE A 60 -36.94 -25.60 -11.24
CA ILE A 60 -35.57 -25.07 -11.36
C ILE A 60 -35.54 -23.75 -12.12
N ILE A 61 -36.26 -23.68 -13.24
CA ILE A 61 -36.27 -22.50 -14.11
C ILE A 61 -37.00 -21.33 -13.45
N GLN A 62 -38.00 -21.59 -12.60
CA GLN A 62 -38.66 -20.52 -11.84
C GLN A 62 -37.73 -19.94 -10.77
N GLU A 63 -36.95 -20.77 -10.08
CA GLU A 63 -36.00 -20.31 -9.05
C GLU A 63 -34.84 -19.50 -9.68
N LEU A 64 -34.33 -19.95 -10.84
CA LEU A 64 -33.25 -19.29 -11.60
C LEU A 64 -33.63 -17.94 -12.22
N LYS A 65 -34.92 -17.68 -12.47
CA LYS A 65 -35.37 -16.38 -13.04
C LYS A 65 -35.49 -15.26 -11.99
N SER A 66 -35.35 -15.56 -10.70
CA SER A 66 -35.28 -14.54 -9.66
C SER A 66 -33.89 -13.86 -9.65
N LYS A 67 -33.87 -12.52 -9.74
CA LYS A 67 -32.72 -11.71 -10.17
C LYS A 67 -31.46 -11.73 -9.26
N ASP A 68 -31.42 -12.50 -8.18
CA ASP A 68 -30.35 -12.45 -7.17
C ASP A 68 -29.17 -13.43 -7.37
N VAL A 69 -29.28 -14.46 -8.21
CA VAL A 69 -28.26 -15.54 -8.28
C VAL A 69 -27.09 -15.22 -9.24
N SER A 70 -27.23 -14.25 -10.14
CA SER A 70 -26.19 -13.88 -11.12
C SER A 70 -24.92 -13.26 -10.50
N LYS A 71 -25.00 -12.74 -9.27
CA LYS A 71 -23.87 -12.16 -8.53
C LYS A 71 -23.06 -13.20 -7.73
N SER A 72 -23.69 -14.29 -7.28
CA SER A 72 -23.01 -15.32 -6.48
C SER A 72 -22.18 -16.27 -7.34
N PHE A 73 -22.67 -16.62 -8.54
CA PHE A 73 -22.03 -17.62 -9.40
C PHE A 73 -20.71 -17.14 -10.04
N ARG A 74 -20.58 -15.83 -10.34
CA ARG A 74 -19.31 -15.22 -10.82
C ARG A 74 -18.20 -15.26 -9.77
N LYS A 75 -18.55 -15.29 -8.48
CA LYS A 75 -17.60 -15.25 -7.35
C LYS A 75 -16.90 -16.61 -7.14
N SER A 76 -17.55 -17.71 -7.51
CA SER A 76 -17.10 -19.08 -7.22
C SER A 76 -16.12 -19.66 -8.24
N ILE A 77 -16.07 -19.11 -9.46
CA ILE A 77 -15.23 -19.63 -10.56
C ILE A 77 -13.78 -19.08 -10.51
N ASN A 78 -13.52 -18.04 -9.72
CA ASN A 78 -12.19 -17.40 -9.59
C ASN A 78 -11.30 -17.96 -8.46
N LYS A 79 -11.61 -19.13 -7.88
CA LYS A 79 -10.74 -19.77 -6.88
C LYS A 79 -9.45 -20.29 -7.55
N LYS A 80 -8.41 -19.47 -7.58
CA LYS A 80 -7.03 -19.87 -7.93
C LYS A 80 -6.50 -20.85 -6.86
N GLN A 81 -5.75 -21.87 -7.30
CA GLN A 81 -4.94 -22.72 -6.42
C GLN A 81 -3.98 -21.83 -5.58
N GLY A 82 -3.76 -22.17 -4.30
CA GLY A 82 -2.87 -21.42 -3.38
C GLY A 82 -3.55 -20.61 -2.27
N ILE A 83 -4.88 -20.67 -2.17
CA ILE A 83 -5.67 -19.82 -1.26
C ILE A 83 -6.22 -20.64 -0.07
N THR A 84 -5.68 -20.42 1.13
CA THR A 84 -6.14 -21.06 2.38
C THR A 84 -7.35 -20.30 2.93
N ALA A 85 -8.51 -20.96 3.06
CA ALA A 85 -9.71 -20.37 3.65
C ALA A 85 -9.79 -20.65 5.16
N ILE A 86 -10.00 -19.61 5.97
CA ILE A 86 -10.27 -19.75 7.41
C ILE A 86 -11.72 -19.36 7.68
N GLY A 87 -12.47 -20.22 8.36
CA GLY A 87 -13.82 -19.92 8.87
C GLY A 87 -13.74 -18.89 10.00
N GLY A 88 -14.63 -17.90 10.00
CA GLY A 88 -14.62 -16.78 10.95
C GLY A 88 -14.63 -17.24 12.40
N THR A 89 -13.71 -16.71 13.22
CA THR A 89 -13.48 -17.11 14.62
C THR A 89 -14.20 -16.24 15.65
N SER A 90 -15.30 -15.56 15.30
CA SER A 90 -16.02 -14.71 16.25
C SER A 90 -17.53 -14.77 16.04
N ALA A 91 -18.25 -15.14 17.11
CA ALA A 91 -19.71 -15.31 17.15
C ALA A 91 -20.52 -14.02 16.93
N ILE A 92 -19.88 -12.90 16.58
CA ILE A 92 -20.53 -11.58 16.43
C ILE A 92 -20.17 -10.91 15.08
N SER A 93 -19.25 -11.49 14.31
CA SER A 93 -18.90 -10.99 12.96
C SER A 93 -19.53 -11.89 11.91
N SER A 94 -20.70 -11.47 11.41
CA SER A 94 -21.34 -11.90 10.16
C SER A 94 -20.99 -13.32 9.70
N GLU A 95 -21.83 -14.29 10.06
CA GLU A 95 -21.88 -15.60 9.42
C GLU A 95 -21.84 -15.43 7.89
N GLY A 96 -20.70 -15.74 7.25
CA GLY A 96 -20.61 -15.81 5.79
C GLY A 96 -19.34 -15.26 5.13
N THR A 97 -18.47 -14.51 5.81
CA THR A 97 -17.25 -13.98 5.15
C THR A 97 -16.06 -14.92 5.37
N GLN A 98 -15.85 -15.88 4.46
CA GLN A 98 -14.59 -16.63 4.38
C GLN A 98 -13.48 -15.70 3.88
N HIS A 99 -12.53 -15.38 4.75
CA HIS A 99 -11.32 -14.67 4.36
C HIS A 99 -10.24 -15.69 4.03
N SER A 100 -9.56 -15.47 2.91
CA SER A 100 -8.58 -16.39 2.39
C SER A 100 -7.28 -15.69 2.07
N TYR A 101 -6.15 -16.36 2.28
CA TYR A 101 -4.82 -15.77 2.07
C TYR A 101 -3.92 -16.66 1.23
N SER A 102 -2.89 -16.06 0.61
CA SER A 102 -1.90 -16.77 -0.20
C SER A 102 -0.80 -17.36 0.68
N GLU A 103 -0.60 -18.67 0.59
CA GLU A 103 0.51 -19.36 1.28
C GLU A 103 1.85 -18.96 0.68
N GLU A 104 1.89 -18.73 -0.63
CA GLU A 104 3.08 -18.31 -1.37
C GLU A 104 3.61 -16.97 -0.84
N GLU A 105 2.70 -16.00 -0.64
CA GLU A 105 3.04 -14.71 -0.05
C GLU A 105 3.56 -14.84 1.38
N LYS A 106 2.94 -15.70 2.19
CA LYS A 106 3.39 -15.96 3.57
C LYS A 106 4.82 -16.48 3.58
N VAL A 107 5.13 -17.50 2.78
CA VAL A 107 6.47 -18.09 2.66
C VAL A 107 7.49 -17.03 2.23
N ALA A 108 7.15 -16.25 1.20
CA ALA A 108 8.00 -15.18 0.68
C ALA A 108 8.32 -14.13 1.75
N PHE A 109 7.32 -13.65 2.49
CA PHE A 109 7.50 -12.62 3.51
C PHE A 109 8.25 -13.14 4.73
N VAL A 110 8.02 -14.37 5.17
CA VAL A 110 8.79 -14.97 6.27
C VAL A 110 10.27 -15.05 5.91
N ASN A 111 10.59 -15.55 4.71
CA ASN A 111 11.98 -15.64 4.26
C ASN A 111 12.65 -14.26 4.16
N TRP A 112 11.92 -13.27 3.67
CA TRP A 112 12.41 -11.88 3.63
C TRP A 112 12.66 -11.32 5.03
N ILE A 113 11.70 -11.43 5.95
CA ILE A 113 11.83 -10.92 7.32
C ILE A 113 12.99 -11.60 8.06
N ASN A 114 13.11 -12.92 7.93
CA ASN A 114 14.21 -13.69 8.51
C ASN A 114 15.57 -13.18 8.04
N LYS A 115 15.69 -12.76 6.77
CA LYS A 115 16.93 -12.21 6.22
C LYS A 115 17.15 -10.76 6.63
N ALA A 116 16.12 -9.92 6.50
CA ALA A 116 16.17 -8.48 6.75
C ALA A 116 16.48 -8.13 8.21
N LEU A 117 15.92 -8.91 9.15
CA LEU A 117 16.05 -8.65 10.59
C LEU A 117 16.90 -9.70 11.31
N GLN A 118 17.69 -10.51 10.59
CA GLN A 118 18.51 -11.60 11.15
C GLN A 118 19.40 -11.14 12.32
N ASP A 119 19.95 -9.92 12.22
CA ASP A 119 20.92 -9.35 13.15
C ASP A 119 20.28 -8.41 14.19
N ASP A 120 18.96 -8.19 14.12
CA ASP A 120 18.26 -7.27 15.03
C ASP A 120 18.17 -7.86 16.46
N PRO A 121 18.71 -7.17 17.48
CA PRO A 121 18.81 -7.72 18.84
C PRO A 121 17.44 -7.92 19.50
N ASP A 122 16.42 -7.15 19.14
CA ASP A 122 15.10 -7.23 19.75
C ASP A 122 14.26 -8.37 19.14
N CYS A 123 14.53 -8.73 17.88
CA CYS A 123 13.83 -9.80 17.16
C CYS A 123 14.46 -11.20 17.34
N LYS A 124 15.61 -11.33 18.01
CA LYS A 124 16.32 -12.63 18.19
C LYS A 124 15.47 -13.75 18.79
N HIS A 125 14.48 -13.40 19.62
CA HIS A 125 13.59 -14.37 20.26
C HIS A 125 12.47 -14.87 19.34
N LEU A 126 12.26 -14.22 18.19
CA LEU A 126 11.25 -14.53 17.18
C LEU A 126 11.83 -15.14 15.91
N LEU A 127 13.11 -14.87 15.62
CA LEU A 127 13.78 -15.24 14.38
C LEU A 127 14.77 -16.41 14.57
N PRO A 128 14.90 -17.32 13.59
CA PRO A 128 14.13 -17.38 12.35
C PRO A 128 12.72 -17.96 12.56
N MET A 129 11.72 -17.37 11.89
CA MET A 129 10.37 -17.92 11.78
C MET A 129 10.33 -19.06 10.77
N ASN A 130 9.41 -20.01 10.96
CA ASN A 130 9.21 -21.12 10.03
C ASN A 130 8.23 -20.70 8.91
N PRO A 131 8.65 -20.66 7.63
CA PRO A 131 7.78 -20.25 6.53
C PRO A 131 6.61 -21.21 6.28
N SER A 132 6.68 -22.46 6.75
CA SER A 132 5.67 -23.48 6.46
C SER A 132 4.50 -23.50 7.45
N ASP A 133 4.56 -22.78 8.57
CA ASP A 133 3.52 -22.79 9.60
C ASP A 133 2.88 -21.41 9.81
N ALA A 134 2.16 -21.23 10.92
CA ALA A 134 1.49 -19.98 11.30
C ALA A 134 2.35 -19.07 12.21
N SER A 135 3.66 -19.34 12.33
CA SER A 135 4.57 -18.57 13.19
C SER A 135 4.56 -17.09 12.88
N LEU A 136 4.51 -16.70 11.60
CA LEU A 136 4.40 -15.30 11.16
C LEU A 136 3.32 -14.53 11.92
N PHE A 137 2.11 -15.07 11.98
CA PHE A 137 0.95 -14.39 12.57
C PHE A 137 1.08 -14.22 14.08
N LYS A 138 1.75 -15.16 14.75
CA LYS A 138 2.02 -15.09 16.20
C LYS A 138 3.15 -14.11 16.51
N SER A 139 4.21 -14.10 15.69
CA SER A 139 5.40 -13.26 15.90
C SER A 139 5.15 -11.76 15.70
N LEU A 140 4.02 -11.37 15.08
CA LEU A 140 3.65 -9.96 14.90
C LEU A 140 2.71 -9.45 15.99
N ALA A 141 2.17 -10.34 16.83
CA ALA A 141 1.11 -10.03 17.77
C ALA A 141 1.54 -9.06 18.88
N ASP A 142 2.84 -8.93 19.15
CA ASP A 142 3.39 -8.01 20.15
C ASP A 142 3.76 -6.61 19.59
N GLY A 143 3.70 -6.46 18.27
CA GLY A 143 4.02 -5.24 17.52
C GLY A 143 5.50 -4.89 17.38
N ILE A 144 6.43 -5.62 18.01
CA ILE A 144 7.88 -5.31 17.94
C ILE A 144 8.39 -5.54 16.53
N LEU A 145 8.12 -6.74 15.99
CA LEU A 145 8.55 -7.13 14.64
C LEU A 145 8.02 -6.17 13.56
N LEU A 146 6.76 -5.73 13.69
CA LEU A 146 6.17 -4.74 12.78
C LEU A 146 6.86 -3.37 12.86
N CYS A 147 7.15 -2.87 14.07
CA CYS A 147 7.87 -1.61 14.23
C CYS A 147 9.27 -1.67 13.60
N LYS A 148 9.97 -2.79 13.77
CA LYS A 148 11.29 -3.02 13.18
C LYS A 148 11.25 -3.10 11.66
N MET A 149 10.27 -3.79 11.09
CA MET A 149 10.06 -3.84 9.65
C MET A 149 9.75 -2.46 9.06
N ILE A 150 8.99 -1.61 9.76
CA ILE A 150 8.74 -0.23 9.31
C ILE A 150 10.05 0.57 9.25
N ASN A 151 10.90 0.49 10.27
CA ASN A 151 12.21 1.15 10.27
C ASN A 151 13.17 0.57 9.23
N PHE A 152 13.08 -0.74 8.95
CA PHE A 152 13.86 -1.36 7.89
C PHE A 152 13.45 -0.83 6.51
N SER A 153 12.14 -0.73 6.24
CA SER A 153 11.62 -0.20 4.98
C SER A 153 11.80 1.30 4.83
N GLN A 154 11.64 2.07 5.90
CA GLN A 154 11.88 3.51 5.91
C GLN A 154 12.57 3.90 7.22
N PRO A 155 13.91 4.08 7.19
CA PRO A 155 14.69 4.45 8.36
C PRO A 155 14.17 5.70 9.06
N ASP A 156 14.41 5.78 10.37
CA ASP A 156 14.02 6.91 11.23
C ASP A 156 12.50 7.20 11.32
N THR A 157 11.64 6.29 10.88
CA THR A 157 10.18 6.45 10.99
C THR A 157 9.67 6.30 12.42
N ILE A 158 10.23 5.33 13.16
CA ILE A 158 9.91 5.04 14.55
C ILE A 158 11.17 5.22 15.40
N ASP A 159 11.10 6.09 16.40
CA ASP A 159 12.07 6.12 17.47
C ASP A 159 11.90 4.86 18.32
N GLU A 160 12.87 3.94 18.25
CA GLU A 160 12.78 2.66 18.92
C GLU A 160 12.69 2.75 20.45
N ARG A 161 13.08 3.90 21.03
CA ARG A 161 12.86 4.14 22.45
C ARG A 161 11.35 4.09 22.74
N ALA A 162 10.47 4.51 21.84
CA ALA A 162 9.02 4.44 22.08
C ALA A 162 8.49 3.00 22.20
N ILE A 163 9.19 2.00 21.64
CA ILE A 163 8.76 0.59 21.62
C ILE A 163 8.85 -0.01 23.03
N ASN A 164 7.78 -0.68 23.46
CA ASN A 164 7.80 -1.52 24.66
C ASN A 164 8.47 -2.85 24.30
N LYS A 165 9.64 -3.14 24.88
CA LYS A 165 10.47 -4.31 24.52
C LYS A 165 10.54 -5.40 25.62
N LYS A 166 10.11 -5.09 26.85
CA LYS A 166 10.24 -5.98 28.03
C LYS A 166 8.96 -6.02 28.83
N LYS A 167 8.66 -7.18 29.44
CA LYS A 167 7.50 -7.41 30.33
C LYS A 167 6.19 -6.92 29.71
N LEU A 168 5.87 -7.43 28.52
CA LEU A 168 4.72 -6.99 27.75
C LEU A 168 3.41 -7.40 28.45
N THR A 169 2.59 -6.40 28.72
CA THR A 169 1.18 -6.52 29.12
C THR A 169 0.28 -6.32 27.91
N PRO A 170 -1.01 -6.74 27.96
CA PRO A 170 -1.96 -6.47 26.88
C PRO A 170 -2.04 -4.98 26.48
N PHE A 171 -1.93 -4.09 27.47
CA PHE A 171 -1.91 -2.64 27.22
C PHE A 171 -0.68 -2.21 26.42
N THR A 172 0.52 -2.61 26.84
CA THR A 172 1.77 -2.25 26.15
C THR A 172 1.92 -2.89 24.78
N ILE A 173 1.28 -4.05 24.55
CA ILE A 173 1.17 -4.68 23.23
C ILE A 173 0.28 -3.82 22.32
N SER A 174 -0.90 -3.42 22.80
CA SER A 174 -1.78 -2.52 22.05
C SER A 174 -1.09 -1.21 21.70
N GLU A 175 -0.28 -0.64 22.62
CA GLU A 175 0.54 0.53 22.34
C GLU A 175 1.57 0.31 21.21
N ASN A 176 2.29 -0.83 21.21
CA ASN A 176 3.24 -1.16 20.14
C ASN A 176 2.52 -1.31 18.78
N LEU A 177 1.36 -1.97 18.77
CA LEU A 177 0.57 -2.16 17.55
C LEU A 177 -0.01 -0.84 17.03
N ASN A 178 -0.46 0.05 17.91
CA ASN A 178 -0.89 1.40 17.53
C ASN A 178 0.27 2.24 16.99
N LEU A 179 1.46 2.12 17.60
CA LEU A 179 2.69 2.73 17.09
C LEU A 179 3.00 2.23 15.68
N ALA A 180 2.96 0.91 15.45
CA ALA A 180 3.19 0.32 14.14
C ALA A 180 2.15 0.79 13.11
N LEU A 181 0.85 0.72 13.42
CA LEU A 181 -0.23 1.12 12.50
C LEU A 181 -0.14 2.59 12.10
N ASN A 182 0.03 3.49 13.08
CA ASN A 182 0.12 4.93 12.80
C ASN A 182 1.42 5.29 12.06
N SER A 183 2.49 4.54 12.28
CA SER A 183 3.76 4.73 11.57
C SER A 183 3.71 4.17 10.15
N ALA A 184 3.06 3.03 9.93
CA ALA A 184 2.76 2.50 8.60
C ALA A 184 1.89 3.48 7.79
N SER A 185 0.87 4.08 8.44
CA SER A 185 0.07 5.15 7.84
C SER A 185 0.93 6.33 7.40
N ALA A 186 1.88 6.75 8.23
CA ALA A 186 2.74 7.90 7.95
C ALA A 186 3.73 7.69 6.79
N ILE A 187 4.01 6.43 6.43
CA ILE A 187 4.81 6.06 5.24
C ILE A 187 3.94 5.73 4.02
N GLY A 188 2.64 6.00 4.09
CA GLY A 188 1.71 5.84 2.97
C GLY A 188 1.04 4.48 2.85
N CYS A 189 1.10 3.62 3.87
CA CYS A 189 0.33 2.38 3.91
C CYS A 189 -1.14 2.66 4.25
N THR A 190 -2.06 1.99 3.55
CA THR A 190 -3.49 2.06 3.83
C THR A 190 -3.85 1.16 5.01
N VAL A 191 -4.19 1.78 6.15
CA VAL A 191 -4.51 1.08 7.41
C VAL A 191 -5.95 1.31 7.91
N VAL A 192 -6.82 1.92 7.08
CA VAL A 192 -8.16 2.38 7.48
C VAL A 192 -9.03 1.26 8.07
N ASN A 193 -8.83 0.02 7.62
CA ASN A 193 -9.61 -1.15 8.04
C ASN A 193 -8.79 -2.15 8.88
N ILE A 194 -7.75 -1.70 9.58
CA ILE A 194 -6.89 -2.54 10.41
C ILE A 194 -6.76 -1.94 11.81
N GLY A 195 -7.32 -2.62 12.80
CA GLY A 195 -7.17 -2.29 14.22
C GLY A 195 -5.99 -3.00 14.87
N SER A 196 -5.54 -2.51 16.03
CA SER A 196 -4.50 -3.19 16.81
C SER A 196 -4.95 -4.59 17.26
N GLN A 197 -6.23 -4.78 17.58
CA GLN A 197 -6.78 -6.10 17.91
C GLN A 197 -6.68 -7.10 16.75
N ASP A 198 -6.91 -6.65 15.51
CA ASP A 198 -6.82 -7.52 14.32
C ASP A 198 -5.41 -8.07 14.12
N LEU A 199 -4.41 -7.25 14.39
CA LEU A 199 -2.99 -7.63 14.33
C LEU A 199 -2.60 -8.51 15.51
N GLN A 200 -3.12 -8.23 16.70
CA GLN A 200 -2.87 -9.04 17.90
C GLN A 200 -3.46 -10.45 17.75
N GLU A 201 -4.64 -10.58 17.14
CA GLU A 201 -5.26 -11.86 16.79
C GLU A 201 -4.57 -12.56 15.61
N GLY A 202 -3.69 -11.86 14.90
CA GLY A 202 -2.94 -12.42 13.77
C GLY A 202 -3.81 -12.73 12.55
N LYS A 203 -4.83 -11.91 12.25
CA LYS A 203 -5.75 -12.12 11.12
C LYS A 203 -4.97 -12.19 9.79
N PRO A 204 -4.89 -13.36 9.12
CA PRO A 204 -3.88 -13.57 8.07
C PRO A 204 -3.92 -12.59 6.90
N HIS A 205 -5.10 -12.32 6.37
CA HIS A 205 -5.28 -11.42 5.23
C HIS A 205 -4.90 -9.96 5.54
N LEU A 206 -5.17 -9.49 6.77
CA LEU A 206 -4.81 -8.13 7.20
C LEU A 206 -3.31 -8.03 7.46
N VAL A 207 -2.74 -9.03 8.12
CA VAL A 207 -1.30 -9.12 8.40
C VAL A 207 -0.49 -9.15 7.10
N LEU A 208 -0.82 -10.06 6.17
CA LEU A 208 -0.10 -10.17 4.89
C LEU A 208 -0.31 -8.93 4.01
N GLY A 209 -1.51 -8.35 4.02
CA GLY A 209 -1.80 -7.11 3.30
C GLY A 209 -0.98 -5.92 3.83
N LEU A 210 -0.84 -5.78 5.15
CA LEU A 210 -0.02 -4.73 5.76
C LEU A 210 1.48 -4.96 5.55
N LEU A 211 1.97 -6.19 5.76
CA LEU A 211 3.37 -6.55 5.53
C LEU A 211 3.78 -6.28 4.08
N TRP A 212 2.95 -6.65 3.12
CA TRP A 212 3.23 -6.36 1.72
C TRP A 212 3.43 -4.87 1.47
N GLN A 213 2.52 -4.03 2.00
CA GLN A 213 2.64 -2.58 1.82
C GLN A 213 3.93 -2.05 2.44
N ILE A 214 4.28 -2.49 3.64
CA ILE A 214 5.53 -2.10 4.31
C ILE A 214 6.76 -2.54 3.50
N ILE A 215 6.79 -3.80 3.05
CA ILE A 215 7.88 -4.34 2.22
C ILE A 215 8.00 -3.56 0.91
N LYS A 216 6.86 -3.29 0.25
CA LYS A 216 6.80 -2.56 -1.02
C LYS A 216 7.39 -1.15 -0.89
N VAL A 217 7.07 -0.43 0.20
CA VAL A 217 7.65 0.90 0.47
C VAL A 217 9.18 0.82 0.50
N GLY A 218 9.75 -0.16 1.20
CA GLY A 218 11.20 -0.32 1.28
C GLY A 218 11.85 -0.75 -0.04
N LEU A 219 11.25 -1.71 -0.75
CA LEU A 219 11.77 -2.17 -2.02
C LEU A 219 11.80 -1.07 -3.09
N PHE A 220 10.85 -0.14 -3.06
CA PHE A 220 10.71 0.89 -4.09
C PHE A 220 11.33 2.22 -3.71
N ALA A 221 11.88 2.34 -2.49
CA ALA A 221 12.43 3.58 -1.98
C ALA A 221 13.55 4.17 -2.85
N ASP A 222 14.36 3.32 -3.49
CA ASP A 222 15.51 3.74 -4.31
C ASP A 222 15.26 3.58 -5.83
N ILE A 223 14.05 3.21 -6.21
CA ILE A 223 13.62 3.07 -7.62
C ILE A 223 13.03 4.40 -8.09
N GLU A 224 13.85 5.45 -8.01
CA GLU A 224 13.50 6.82 -8.36
C GLU A 224 14.75 7.54 -8.87
N ILE A 225 14.60 8.32 -9.95
CA ILE A 225 15.74 8.99 -10.63
C ILE A 225 16.46 9.96 -9.69
N SER A 226 15.73 10.64 -8.81
CA SER A 226 16.29 11.59 -7.83
C SER A 226 17.23 10.93 -6.82
N ARG A 227 17.12 9.61 -6.63
CA ARG A 227 17.95 8.81 -5.71
C ARG A 227 18.97 7.97 -6.45
N ASN A 228 18.66 7.55 -7.67
CA ASN A 228 19.53 6.75 -8.51
C ASN A 228 19.62 7.37 -9.92
N GLU A 229 20.57 8.28 -10.11
CA GLU A 229 20.81 8.96 -11.39
C GLU A 229 21.11 8.00 -12.55
N ALA A 230 21.58 6.78 -12.26
CA ALA A 230 21.87 5.79 -13.30
C ALA A 230 20.60 5.37 -14.06
N LEU A 231 19.41 5.58 -13.48
CA LEU A 231 18.12 5.37 -14.15
C LEU A 231 17.93 6.24 -15.39
N ILE A 232 18.68 7.34 -15.55
CA ILE A 232 18.65 8.18 -16.77
C ILE A 232 19.04 7.35 -18.01
N ALA A 233 19.85 6.30 -17.85
CA ALA A 233 20.19 5.37 -18.94
C ALA A 233 18.99 4.61 -19.52
N LEU A 234 17.84 4.63 -18.85
CA LEU A 234 16.60 3.99 -19.29
C LEU A 234 15.75 4.87 -20.24
N LEU A 235 16.19 6.11 -20.51
CA LEU A 235 15.51 7.01 -21.42
C LEU A 235 15.50 6.43 -22.84
N ASN A 236 14.32 6.39 -23.47
CA ASN A 236 14.23 5.95 -24.86
C ASN A 236 14.67 7.06 -25.84
N GLU A 237 15.01 6.66 -27.06
CA GLU A 237 15.26 7.62 -28.15
C GLU A 237 14.05 8.54 -28.38
N GLY A 238 14.26 9.85 -28.29
CA GLY A 238 13.22 10.87 -28.48
C GLY A 238 12.28 11.09 -27.29
N GLU A 239 12.54 10.45 -26.14
CA GLU A 239 11.81 10.68 -24.89
C GLU A 239 12.46 11.80 -24.06
N GLU A 240 11.64 12.64 -23.46
CA GLU A 240 12.11 13.69 -22.54
C GLU A 240 12.25 13.15 -21.11
N LEU A 241 13.22 13.66 -20.35
CA LEU A 241 13.50 13.21 -18.98
C LEU A 241 12.27 13.34 -18.04
N ASP A 242 11.48 14.39 -18.22
CA ASP A 242 10.22 14.60 -17.49
C ASP A 242 9.21 13.47 -17.69
N GLN A 243 9.20 12.81 -18.86
CA GLN A 243 8.32 11.66 -19.10
C GLN A 243 8.79 10.43 -18.33
N LEU A 244 10.10 10.22 -18.23
CA LEU A 244 10.69 9.13 -17.44
C LEU A 244 10.45 9.35 -15.93
N MET A 245 10.56 10.59 -15.45
CA MET A 245 10.30 10.96 -14.05
C MET A 245 8.86 10.70 -13.62
N LYS A 246 7.89 10.68 -14.54
CA LYS A 246 6.48 10.42 -14.26
C LYS A 246 6.13 8.93 -14.15
N LEU A 247 7.07 8.03 -14.45
CA LEU A 247 6.83 6.59 -14.36
C LEU A 247 6.69 6.13 -12.91
N SER A 248 5.82 5.15 -12.72
CA SER A 248 5.76 4.42 -11.45
C SER A 248 7.02 3.58 -11.23
N PRO A 249 7.38 3.23 -9.98
CA PRO A 249 8.46 2.30 -9.71
C PRO A 249 8.32 0.96 -10.46
N GLU A 250 7.09 0.46 -10.62
CA GLU A 250 6.81 -0.75 -11.40
C GLU A 250 7.16 -0.60 -12.88
N ASP A 251 6.81 0.54 -13.48
CA ASP A 251 7.11 0.83 -14.88
C ASP A 251 8.61 1.05 -15.10
N LEU A 252 9.29 1.70 -14.15
CA LEU A 252 10.75 1.86 -14.17
C LEU A 252 11.45 0.49 -14.09
N LEU A 253 10.98 -0.42 -13.22
CA LEU A 253 11.51 -1.78 -13.17
C LEU A 253 11.28 -2.55 -14.46
N LEU A 254 10.09 -2.43 -15.06
CA LEU A 254 9.82 -3.07 -16.35
C LEU A 254 10.74 -2.52 -17.46
N ARG A 255 10.99 -1.21 -17.45
CA ARG A 255 11.92 -0.55 -18.37
C ARG A 255 13.35 -1.01 -18.16
N TRP A 256 13.77 -1.11 -16.90
CA TRP A 256 15.08 -1.63 -16.51
C TRP A 256 15.31 -3.07 -16.95
N VAL A 257 14.34 -3.97 -16.73
CA VAL A 257 14.44 -5.35 -17.23
C VAL A 257 14.55 -5.37 -18.74
N ASN A 258 13.72 -4.59 -19.44
CA ASN A 258 13.72 -4.55 -20.90
C ASN A 258 14.99 -3.93 -21.50
N TYR A 259 15.63 -2.98 -20.80
CA TYR A 259 16.94 -2.45 -21.16
C TYR A 259 17.98 -3.57 -21.18
N HIS A 260 18.07 -4.34 -20.10
CA HIS A 260 19.01 -5.46 -20.00
C HIS A 260 18.69 -6.61 -20.96
N LEU A 261 17.41 -6.95 -21.15
CA LEU A 261 17.02 -7.97 -22.13
C LEU A 261 17.39 -7.57 -23.56
N ALA A 262 17.20 -6.30 -23.93
CA ALA A 262 17.60 -5.79 -25.23
C ALA A 262 19.13 -5.88 -25.43
N ASN A 263 19.92 -5.52 -24.41
CA ASN A 263 21.39 -5.66 -24.43
C ASN A 263 21.83 -7.12 -24.52
N ALA A 264 21.05 -8.07 -24.00
CA ALA A 264 21.27 -9.50 -24.16
C ALA A 264 20.83 -10.07 -25.52
N GLY A 265 20.26 -9.24 -26.41
CA GLY A 265 19.66 -9.68 -27.66
C GLY A 265 18.39 -10.52 -27.48
N TRP A 266 17.71 -10.40 -26.33
CA TRP A 266 16.49 -11.13 -26.00
C TRP A 266 15.23 -10.28 -26.21
N GLN A 267 14.07 -10.95 -26.30
CA GLN A 267 12.77 -10.28 -26.48
C GLN A 267 12.35 -9.52 -25.22
N LYS A 268 11.75 -8.34 -25.41
CA LYS A 268 11.18 -7.53 -24.33
C LYS A 268 9.96 -8.21 -23.72
N ILE A 269 9.76 -7.99 -22.43
CA ILE A 269 8.57 -8.38 -21.67
C ILE A 269 7.65 -7.18 -21.45
N SER A 270 6.37 -7.45 -21.21
CA SER A 270 5.32 -6.46 -20.96
C SER A 270 4.74 -6.54 -19.55
N ASN A 271 5.02 -7.62 -18.80
CA ASN A 271 4.49 -7.85 -17.46
C ASN A 271 5.36 -8.85 -16.68
N PHE A 272 5.29 -8.78 -15.34
CA PHE A 272 5.95 -9.75 -14.44
C PHE A 272 5.07 -10.97 -14.12
N SER A 273 4.19 -11.37 -15.04
CA SER A 273 3.30 -12.53 -14.89
C SER A 273 3.52 -13.57 -15.98
N GLN A 274 2.82 -13.51 -17.11
CA GLN A 274 2.93 -14.49 -18.19
C GLN A 274 4.31 -14.51 -18.84
N ASP A 275 4.92 -13.34 -19.03
CA ASP A 275 6.14 -13.21 -19.83
C ASP A 275 7.40 -13.73 -19.11
N ILE A 276 7.28 -14.04 -17.81
CA ILE A 276 8.40 -14.53 -16.97
C ILE A 276 8.25 -16.00 -16.55
N LYS A 277 7.11 -16.65 -16.85
CA LYS A 277 6.78 -18.00 -16.32
C LYS A 277 7.79 -19.05 -16.70
N ASP A 278 8.37 -18.89 -17.88
CA ASP A 278 9.34 -19.83 -18.42
C ASP A 278 10.75 -19.60 -17.88
N SER A 279 10.97 -18.62 -16.99
CA SER A 279 12.25 -18.23 -16.41
C SER A 279 13.34 -17.80 -17.40
N ARG A 280 13.11 -17.78 -18.71
CA ARG A 280 14.16 -17.51 -19.70
C ARG A 280 14.59 -16.05 -19.68
N ALA A 281 13.64 -15.13 -19.57
CA ALA A 281 13.91 -13.72 -19.36
C ALA A 281 14.80 -13.51 -18.12
N TYR A 282 14.55 -14.24 -17.02
CA TYR A 282 15.36 -14.15 -15.81
C TYR A 282 16.80 -14.64 -16.00
N TYR A 283 17.06 -15.70 -16.77
CA TYR A 283 18.43 -16.10 -17.07
C TYR A 283 19.23 -15.00 -17.77
N HIS A 284 18.61 -14.38 -18.79
CA HIS A 284 19.26 -13.27 -19.50
C HIS A 284 19.47 -12.06 -18.60
N LEU A 285 18.47 -11.69 -17.80
CA LEU A 285 18.58 -10.60 -16.84
C LEU A 285 19.70 -10.85 -15.83
N LEU A 286 19.69 -12.00 -15.13
CA LEU A 286 20.72 -12.38 -14.15
C LEU A 286 22.10 -12.32 -14.77
N ASN A 287 22.25 -12.80 -16.01
CA ASN A 287 23.53 -12.74 -16.70
C ASN A 287 23.98 -11.31 -17.02
N GLN A 288 23.07 -10.40 -17.36
CA GLN A 288 23.45 -9.01 -17.66
C GLN A 288 23.87 -8.26 -16.40
N ILE A 289 23.15 -8.47 -15.28
CA ILE A 289 23.37 -7.71 -14.05
C ILE A 289 24.50 -8.28 -13.18
N ALA A 290 24.87 -9.55 -13.37
CA ALA A 290 25.92 -10.19 -12.57
C ALA A 290 27.27 -9.51 -12.81
N PRO A 291 28.03 -9.19 -11.73
CA PRO A 291 29.35 -8.58 -11.83
C PRO A 291 30.28 -9.30 -12.80
N LYS A 292 30.87 -8.55 -13.74
CA LYS A 292 31.78 -9.08 -14.77
C LYS A 292 33.26 -9.04 -14.37
N GLY A 293 33.58 -8.35 -13.28
CA GLY A 293 34.96 -8.13 -12.85
C GLY A 293 35.66 -6.98 -13.58
N ASP A 294 34.88 -6.08 -14.17
CA ASP A 294 35.39 -4.89 -14.87
C ASP A 294 35.82 -3.79 -13.86
N ASP A 295 35.23 -3.80 -12.67
CA ASP A 295 35.62 -2.94 -11.54
C ASP A 295 36.63 -3.65 -10.63
N LEU A 296 37.70 -2.93 -10.24
CA LEU A 296 38.84 -3.46 -9.48
C LEU A 296 38.47 -4.14 -8.14
N ASP A 297 37.30 -3.82 -7.57
CA ASP A 297 36.84 -4.31 -6.27
C ASP A 297 35.75 -5.39 -6.35
N GLN A 298 35.31 -5.79 -7.55
CA GLN A 298 34.22 -6.77 -7.71
C GLN A 298 34.71 -8.11 -8.25
N LEU A 299 34.53 -9.18 -7.46
CA LEU A 299 34.77 -10.54 -7.93
C LEU A 299 33.72 -10.92 -8.99
N PRO A 300 34.15 -11.47 -10.15
CA PRO A 300 33.23 -11.84 -11.21
C PRO A 300 32.32 -13.00 -10.76
N ILE A 301 31.01 -12.85 -10.97
CA ILE A 301 30.03 -13.90 -10.68
C ILE A 301 29.50 -14.44 -12.00
N LYS A 302 29.86 -15.69 -12.32
CA LYS A 302 29.41 -16.35 -13.55
C LYS A 302 28.05 -17.03 -13.34
N ILE A 303 27.08 -16.62 -14.15
CA ILE A 303 25.77 -17.26 -14.26
C ILE A 303 25.87 -18.50 -15.15
N ASP A 304 25.41 -19.63 -14.64
CA ASP A 304 25.36 -20.89 -15.37
C ASP A 304 24.06 -21.02 -16.17
N PHE A 305 24.17 -21.29 -17.48
CA PHE A 305 23.05 -21.48 -18.41
C PHE A 305 22.69 -22.95 -18.64
N THR A 306 23.35 -23.92 -17.98
CA THR A 306 23.01 -25.36 -18.14
C THR A 306 21.51 -25.64 -17.94
N GLY A 307 20.89 -24.99 -16.94
CA GLY A 307 19.46 -25.12 -16.65
C GLY A 307 18.53 -24.43 -17.66
N PHE A 308 19.03 -23.54 -18.52
CA PHE A 308 18.22 -22.72 -19.44
C PHE A 308 17.43 -23.57 -20.45
N HIS A 309 17.99 -24.69 -20.90
CA HIS A 309 17.37 -25.58 -21.88
C HIS A 309 16.56 -26.72 -21.27
N ASP A 310 16.40 -26.76 -19.94
CA ASP A 310 15.57 -27.79 -19.29
C ASP A 310 14.12 -27.67 -19.79
N LYS A 311 13.51 -28.79 -20.17
CA LYS A 311 12.13 -28.83 -20.69
C LYS A 311 11.08 -28.67 -19.59
N ASN A 312 11.44 -28.91 -18.33
CA ASN A 312 10.56 -28.75 -17.20
C ASN A 312 10.73 -27.36 -16.59
N ASP A 313 9.68 -26.53 -16.71
CA ASP A 313 9.69 -25.14 -16.25
C ASP A 313 10.00 -25.01 -14.76
N LEU A 314 9.54 -25.94 -13.93
CA LEU A 314 9.80 -25.93 -12.48
C LEU A 314 11.28 -26.19 -12.17
N LYS A 315 11.90 -27.14 -12.87
CA LYS A 315 13.34 -27.39 -12.72
C LYS A 315 14.16 -26.22 -13.25
N ARG A 316 13.76 -25.66 -14.40
CA ARG A 316 14.40 -24.49 -14.99
C ARG A 316 14.36 -23.28 -14.06
N ALA A 317 13.21 -23.04 -13.41
CA ALA A 317 13.04 -22.00 -12.42
C ALA A 317 13.90 -22.24 -11.16
N GLU A 318 14.02 -23.49 -10.68
CA GLU A 318 14.91 -23.80 -9.56
C GLU A 318 16.38 -23.54 -9.90
N TYR A 319 16.86 -23.97 -11.07
CA TYR A 319 18.22 -23.65 -11.52
C TYR A 319 18.45 -22.14 -11.67
N MET A 320 17.44 -21.39 -12.13
CA MET A 320 17.49 -19.94 -12.23
C MET A 320 17.62 -19.30 -10.84
N LEU A 321 16.84 -19.76 -9.86
CA LEU A 321 16.91 -19.25 -8.49
C LEU A 321 18.21 -19.63 -7.77
N GLN A 322 18.85 -20.73 -8.14
CA GLN A 322 20.22 -21.04 -7.69
C GLN A 322 21.23 -20.03 -8.25
N GLN A 323 21.03 -19.52 -9.46
CA GLN A 323 21.89 -18.45 -10.00
C GLN A 323 21.61 -17.12 -9.28
N ALA A 324 20.35 -16.80 -8.97
CA ALA A 324 20.01 -15.64 -8.16
C ALA A 324 20.59 -15.72 -6.73
N ASP A 325 20.70 -16.92 -6.17
CA ASP A 325 21.31 -17.15 -4.84
C ASP A 325 22.80 -16.83 -4.80
N LYS A 326 23.52 -17.04 -5.91
CA LYS A 326 24.94 -16.61 -6.04
C LYS A 326 25.10 -15.10 -5.95
N LEU A 327 24.05 -14.36 -6.35
CA LEU A 327 23.96 -12.90 -6.21
C LEU A 327 23.39 -12.50 -4.84
N GLY A 328 22.99 -13.45 -3.99
CA GLY A 328 22.32 -13.17 -2.72
C GLY A 328 20.86 -12.73 -2.87
N CYS A 329 20.27 -12.81 -4.07
CA CYS A 329 18.97 -12.22 -4.40
C CYS A 329 17.80 -13.21 -4.53
N ARG A 330 17.93 -14.45 -4.02
CA ARG A 330 16.92 -15.53 -4.17
C ARG A 330 15.54 -15.22 -3.55
N GLN A 331 15.39 -14.18 -2.75
CA GLN A 331 14.21 -13.94 -1.92
C GLN A 331 12.92 -13.67 -2.74
N PHE A 332 11.77 -13.72 -2.07
CA PHE A 332 10.40 -13.47 -2.59
C PHE A 332 9.74 -14.54 -3.45
N VAL A 333 10.47 -15.31 -4.25
CA VAL A 333 9.87 -16.30 -5.16
C VAL A 333 10.41 -17.71 -4.93
N THR A 334 9.52 -18.69 -5.02
CA THR A 334 9.85 -20.11 -5.20
C THR A 334 9.77 -20.48 -6.68
N PRO A 335 10.30 -21.65 -7.11
CA PRO A 335 10.13 -22.12 -8.49
C PRO A 335 8.65 -22.18 -8.92
N ALA A 336 7.76 -22.56 -8.00
CA ALA A 336 6.33 -22.62 -8.26
C ALA A 336 5.73 -21.23 -8.49
N ASP A 337 6.20 -20.20 -7.77
CA ASP A 337 5.70 -18.82 -7.92
C ASP A 337 6.07 -18.19 -9.25
N VAL A 338 7.29 -18.49 -9.73
CA VAL A 338 7.76 -18.08 -11.06
C VAL A 338 6.90 -18.74 -12.13
N VAL A 339 6.76 -20.08 -12.09
CA VAL A 339 5.97 -20.83 -13.07
C VAL A 339 4.48 -20.49 -13.01
N ALA A 340 3.95 -20.15 -11.84
CA ALA A 340 2.58 -19.66 -11.69
C ALA A 340 2.39 -18.25 -12.27
N GLY A 341 3.48 -17.48 -12.43
CA GLY A 341 3.45 -16.10 -12.90
C GLY A 341 2.81 -15.17 -11.88
N ASN A 342 3.14 -15.32 -10.59
CA ASN A 342 2.61 -14.47 -9.52
C ASN A 342 3.17 -13.03 -9.68
N PRO A 343 2.39 -12.03 -10.12
CA PRO A 343 2.93 -10.72 -10.48
C PRO A 343 3.55 -9.99 -9.29
N LYS A 344 2.99 -10.16 -8.10
CA LYS A 344 3.42 -9.47 -6.89
C LYS A 344 4.77 -9.96 -6.40
N LEU A 345 4.94 -11.29 -6.32
CA LEU A 345 6.20 -11.90 -5.88
C LEU A 345 7.32 -11.71 -6.92
N ASN A 346 7.00 -11.84 -8.21
CA ASN A 346 7.98 -11.60 -9.27
C ASN A 346 8.41 -10.12 -9.34
N LEU A 347 7.50 -9.17 -9.11
CA LEU A 347 7.84 -7.76 -8.98
C LEU A 347 8.78 -7.51 -7.78
N ALA A 348 8.51 -8.13 -6.64
CA ALA A 348 9.38 -8.02 -5.46
C ALA A 348 10.77 -8.63 -5.69
N PHE A 349 10.83 -9.78 -6.37
CA PHE A 349 12.09 -10.41 -6.78
C PHE A 349 12.88 -9.50 -7.73
N VAL A 350 12.23 -8.91 -8.72
CA VAL A 350 12.86 -7.96 -9.67
C VAL A 350 13.35 -6.70 -8.95
N ALA A 351 12.58 -6.15 -8.02
CA ALA A 351 13.00 -5.01 -7.21
C ALA A 351 14.22 -5.34 -6.35
N ASN A 352 14.27 -6.54 -5.76
CA ASN A 352 15.43 -7.01 -4.99
C ASN A 352 16.69 -7.12 -5.88
N LEU A 353 16.54 -7.63 -7.10
CA LEU A 353 17.63 -7.68 -8.08
C LEU A 353 18.12 -6.26 -8.44
N PHE A 354 17.21 -5.34 -8.74
CA PHE A 354 17.55 -3.95 -9.05
C PHE A 354 18.30 -3.28 -7.90
N ASN A 355 17.79 -3.38 -6.66
CA ASN A 355 18.40 -2.74 -5.49
C ASN A 355 19.80 -3.29 -5.17
N THR A 356 20.08 -4.54 -5.55
CA THR A 356 21.39 -5.17 -5.31
C THR A 356 22.36 -4.95 -6.47
N TYR A 357 21.87 -5.08 -7.71
CA TYR A 357 22.66 -4.98 -8.93
C TYR A 357 21.89 -4.18 -10.01
N PRO A 358 21.86 -2.84 -9.94
CA PRO A 358 21.23 -2.03 -10.98
C PRO A 358 21.91 -2.24 -12.36
N ALA A 359 23.24 -2.40 -12.36
CA ALA A 359 24.07 -2.57 -13.56
C ALA A 359 23.79 -1.49 -14.63
N LEU A 360 23.59 -0.25 -14.19
CA LEU A 360 23.42 0.91 -15.06
C LEU A 360 24.62 1.83 -14.90
N HIS A 361 25.12 2.36 -16.01
CA HIS A 361 26.13 3.41 -16.01
C HIS A 361 25.49 4.73 -16.39
N LYS A 362 25.86 5.79 -15.67
CA LYS A 362 25.44 7.14 -16.00
C LYS A 362 25.97 7.50 -17.39
N PRO A 363 25.13 8.03 -18.30
CA PRO A 363 25.61 8.46 -19.61
C PRO A 363 26.58 9.63 -19.50
N ASP A 364 27.79 9.50 -20.06
CA ASP A 364 28.85 10.53 -20.03
C ASP A 364 28.43 11.86 -20.69
N ASN A 365 27.45 11.81 -21.60
CA ASN A 365 26.93 12.93 -22.40
C ASN A 365 25.53 13.39 -21.98
N SER A 366 25.17 13.25 -20.71
CA SER A 366 23.90 13.82 -20.23
C SER A 366 24.04 15.35 -20.14
N SER A 367 23.54 16.08 -21.14
CA SER A 367 23.43 17.55 -21.14
C SER A 367 22.44 18.09 -20.10
N TYR A 368 21.97 17.24 -19.19
CA TYR A 368 21.01 17.55 -18.16
C TYR A 368 21.75 18.08 -16.95
N ASP A 369 21.39 19.27 -16.47
CA ASP A 369 21.87 19.76 -15.20
C ASP A 369 21.18 18.97 -14.07
N LEU A 370 21.90 18.00 -13.53
CA LEU A 370 21.39 17.11 -12.49
C LEU A 370 21.11 17.85 -11.18
N ASN A 371 21.64 19.07 -10.99
CA ASN A 371 21.26 19.91 -9.87
C ASN A 371 19.82 20.45 -9.99
N LEU A 372 19.20 20.36 -11.18
CA LEU A 372 17.79 20.68 -11.42
C LEU A 372 16.86 19.49 -11.16
N LEU A 373 17.40 18.28 -10.93
CA LEU A 373 16.62 17.13 -10.44
C LEU A 373 16.37 17.32 -8.94
N GLU A 374 15.56 18.31 -8.58
CA GLU A 374 15.04 18.39 -7.22
C GLU A 374 14.18 17.15 -6.97
N GLY A 375 14.66 16.26 -6.09
CA GLY A 375 13.87 15.14 -5.62
C GLY A 375 12.66 15.59 -4.81
N GLU A 376 11.79 14.65 -4.48
CA GLU A 376 10.58 14.91 -3.71
C GLU A 376 10.89 15.70 -2.42
N SER A 377 10.24 16.86 -2.25
CA SER A 377 10.39 17.67 -1.05
C SER A 377 9.77 16.99 0.18
N LYS A 378 10.21 17.38 1.39
CA LYS A 378 9.65 16.85 2.64
C LYS A 378 8.12 17.08 2.74
N GLU A 379 7.63 18.23 2.24
CA GLU A 379 6.19 18.57 2.24
C GLU A 379 5.42 17.71 1.22
N GLU A 380 5.96 17.53 0.00
CA GLU A 380 5.39 16.65 -1.03
C GLU A 380 5.23 15.21 -0.54
N ARG A 381 6.30 14.65 0.04
CA ARG A 381 6.30 13.30 0.61
C ARG A 381 5.23 13.13 1.67
N THR A 382 5.10 14.12 2.54
CA THR A 382 4.12 14.11 3.62
C THR A 382 2.70 14.07 3.06
N PHE A 383 2.41 14.89 2.04
CA PHE A 383 1.10 14.92 1.41
C PHE A 383 0.82 13.65 0.60
N ARG A 384 1.80 13.13 -0.15
CA ARG A 384 1.70 11.85 -0.86
C ARG A 384 1.36 10.71 0.10
N ASN A 385 2.14 10.56 1.18
CA ASN A 385 1.90 9.54 2.19
C ASN A 385 0.54 9.71 2.86
N TRP A 386 0.13 10.94 3.17
CA TRP A 386 -1.20 11.22 3.71
C TRP A 386 -2.29 10.73 2.76
N MET A 387 -2.27 11.12 1.47
CA MET A 387 -3.30 10.69 0.51
C MET A 387 -3.33 9.17 0.34
N ASN A 388 -2.18 8.54 0.16
CA ASN A 388 -2.08 7.08 -0.01
C ASN A 388 -2.57 6.32 1.22
N SER A 389 -2.32 6.85 2.42
CA SER A 389 -2.80 6.23 3.66
C SER A 389 -4.33 6.23 3.79
N LEU A 390 -5.02 7.16 3.11
CA LEU A 390 -6.49 7.21 3.03
C LEU A 390 -7.05 6.21 2.01
N GLY A 391 -6.20 5.56 1.21
CA GLY A 391 -6.61 4.55 0.24
C GLY A 391 -7.16 5.14 -1.06
N VAL A 392 -6.61 6.27 -1.53
CA VAL A 392 -6.94 6.82 -2.84
C VAL A 392 -6.50 5.87 -3.98
N SER A 393 -7.21 5.92 -5.10
CA SER A 393 -6.94 5.10 -6.28
C SER A 393 -7.01 5.93 -7.57
N PRO A 394 -5.99 5.93 -8.44
CA PRO A 394 -4.72 5.18 -8.34
C PRO A 394 -3.82 5.63 -7.18
N TYR A 395 -2.78 4.83 -6.89
CA TYR A 395 -1.76 5.19 -5.91
C TYR A 395 -0.98 6.41 -6.40
N VAL A 396 -0.75 7.38 -5.52
CA VAL A 396 0.01 8.59 -5.86
C VAL A 396 1.49 8.30 -5.71
N ASN A 397 2.23 8.28 -6.82
CA ASN A 397 3.68 8.20 -6.85
C ASN A 397 4.28 9.61 -6.96
N HIS A 398 3.71 10.44 -7.83
CA HIS A 398 4.23 11.75 -8.20
C HIS A 398 3.13 12.80 -8.09
N LEU A 399 3.23 13.68 -7.10
CA LEU A 399 2.14 14.60 -6.72
C LEU A 399 1.62 15.45 -7.90
N TYR A 400 2.52 15.94 -8.74
CA TYR A 400 2.15 16.91 -9.78
C TYR A 400 1.61 16.27 -11.06
N SER A 401 2.03 15.03 -11.38
CA SER A 401 1.48 14.29 -12.53
C SER A 401 0.19 13.55 -12.16
N ASP A 402 0.11 12.99 -10.96
CA ASP A 402 -0.97 12.06 -10.61
C ASP A 402 -2.25 12.79 -10.20
N LEU A 403 -2.15 14.09 -9.86
CA LEU A 403 -3.31 14.94 -9.53
C LEU A 403 -3.82 15.73 -10.75
N CYS A 404 -3.20 15.61 -11.93
CA CYS A 404 -3.47 16.47 -13.10
C CYS A 404 -4.86 16.31 -13.72
N ASP A 405 -5.62 15.27 -13.36
CA ASP A 405 -7.00 15.03 -13.80
C ASP A 405 -8.04 15.21 -12.68
N ALA A 406 -7.58 15.64 -11.50
CA ALA A 406 -8.34 15.86 -10.27
C ALA A 406 -9.12 14.66 -9.71
N LEU A 407 -8.95 13.44 -10.23
CA LEU A 407 -9.69 12.26 -9.72
C LEU A 407 -9.35 11.93 -8.27
N ILE A 408 -8.08 12.06 -7.89
CA ILE A 408 -7.63 11.91 -6.50
C ILE A 408 -8.22 13.03 -5.62
N ILE A 409 -8.27 14.27 -6.14
CA ILE A 409 -8.84 15.41 -5.42
C ILE A 409 -10.33 15.19 -5.12
N PHE A 410 -11.10 14.64 -6.07
CA PHE A 410 -12.50 14.29 -5.85
C PHE A 410 -12.68 13.21 -4.78
N GLN A 411 -11.83 12.19 -4.76
CA GLN A 411 -11.85 11.18 -3.69
C GLN A 411 -11.57 11.81 -2.31
N LEU A 412 -10.60 12.71 -2.23
CA LEU A 412 -10.31 13.45 -1.00
C LEU A 412 -11.46 14.38 -0.58
N TYR A 413 -12.20 14.95 -1.53
CA TYR A 413 -13.42 15.70 -1.23
C TYR A 413 -14.47 14.81 -0.56
N ASP A 414 -14.76 13.63 -1.10
CA ASP A 414 -15.69 12.68 -0.47
C ASP A 414 -15.21 12.29 0.94
N MET A 415 -13.93 11.97 1.10
CA MET A 415 -13.32 11.64 2.41
C MET A 415 -13.38 12.80 3.41
N THR A 416 -13.44 14.04 2.93
CA THR A 416 -13.55 15.26 3.76
C THR A 416 -14.95 15.86 3.77
N ARG A 417 -15.96 15.07 3.40
CA ARG A 417 -17.38 15.43 3.41
C ARG A 417 -17.68 16.70 2.60
N VAL A 418 -17.05 16.81 1.43
CA VAL A 418 -17.36 17.81 0.41
C VAL A 418 -18.10 17.08 -0.70
N PRO A 419 -19.40 17.34 -0.92
CA PRO A 419 -20.18 16.61 -1.92
C PRO A 419 -19.61 16.80 -3.32
N VAL A 420 -19.31 15.68 -4.00
CA VAL A 420 -18.89 15.64 -5.40
C VAL A 420 -20.04 15.05 -6.25
N ASP A 421 -20.40 15.73 -7.33
CA ASP A 421 -21.27 15.15 -8.34
C ASP A 421 -20.45 14.37 -9.37
N TRP A 422 -20.33 13.06 -9.13
CA TRP A 422 -19.58 12.15 -9.98
C TRP A 422 -20.15 12.00 -11.40
N SER A 423 -21.36 12.47 -11.69
CA SER A 423 -21.91 12.51 -13.05
C SER A 423 -21.25 13.57 -13.93
N HIS A 424 -20.69 14.62 -13.31
CA HIS A 424 -19.95 15.69 -13.98
C HIS A 424 -18.45 15.38 -14.14
N VAL A 425 -17.96 14.27 -13.55
CA VAL A 425 -16.53 13.92 -13.54
C VAL A 425 -16.18 13.07 -14.76
N ASN A 426 -15.24 13.54 -15.57
CA ASN A 426 -14.70 12.80 -16.71
C ASN A 426 -13.70 11.73 -16.23
N LYS A 427 -13.89 10.47 -16.62
CA LYS A 427 -13.06 9.33 -16.18
C LYS A 427 -12.21 8.78 -17.33
N PRO A 428 -11.04 8.19 -17.05
CA PRO A 428 -10.23 7.50 -18.05
C PRO A 428 -10.96 6.25 -18.62
N PRO A 429 -10.55 5.74 -19.80
CA PRO A 429 -9.44 6.21 -20.62
C PRO A 429 -9.76 7.52 -21.36
N TYR A 430 -8.80 8.45 -21.35
CA TYR A 430 -8.91 9.70 -22.09
C TYR A 430 -8.45 9.50 -23.53
N SER A 431 -9.20 10.04 -24.50
CA SER A 431 -8.82 10.01 -25.91
C SER A 431 -7.56 10.85 -26.16
N LEU A 432 -6.74 10.43 -27.12
CA LEU A 432 -5.55 11.19 -27.57
C LEU A 432 -5.92 12.61 -27.99
N LEU A 433 -7.00 12.76 -28.76
CA LEU A 433 -7.61 14.06 -29.06
C LEU A 433 -8.64 14.43 -27.99
N GLY A 434 -8.46 15.59 -27.35
CA GLY A 434 -9.42 16.15 -26.39
C GLY A 434 -9.31 15.61 -24.96
N GLY A 435 -8.49 14.59 -24.69
CA GLY A 435 -8.27 14.05 -23.34
C GLY A 435 -7.78 15.12 -22.36
N ASN A 436 -6.89 16.01 -22.79
CA ASN A 436 -6.43 17.10 -21.92
C ASN A 436 -7.54 18.08 -21.56
N MET A 437 -8.47 18.37 -22.48
CA MET A 437 -9.62 19.23 -22.19
C MET A 437 -10.50 18.61 -21.10
N LYS A 438 -10.68 17.28 -21.13
CA LYS A 438 -11.43 16.55 -20.09
C LYS A 438 -10.76 16.61 -18.71
N LYS A 439 -9.44 16.56 -18.66
CA LYS A 439 -8.68 16.75 -17.42
C LYS A 439 -8.81 18.18 -16.88
N ILE A 440 -8.75 19.18 -17.76
CA ILE A 440 -8.95 20.60 -17.39
C ILE A 440 -10.38 20.85 -16.88
N GLU A 441 -11.41 20.28 -17.53
CA GLU A 441 -12.80 20.32 -17.05
C GLU A 441 -12.91 19.79 -15.62
N ASN A 442 -12.30 18.63 -15.33
CA ASN A 442 -12.24 18.08 -13.98
C ASN A 442 -11.53 19.02 -13.01
N CYS A 443 -10.36 19.54 -13.37
CA CYS A 443 -9.60 20.43 -12.48
C CYS A 443 -10.36 21.73 -12.19
N ASN A 444 -11.06 22.29 -13.18
CA ASN A 444 -11.92 23.46 -12.99
C ASN A 444 -13.05 23.14 -12.01
N TYR A 445 -13.70 21.99 -12.16
CA TYR A 445 -14.75 21.56 -11.24
C TYR A 445 -14.22 21.34 -9.81
N ALA A 446 -13.02 20.74 -9.67
CA ALA A 446 -12.38 20.56 -8.37
C ALA A 446 -12.07 21.90 -7.66
N VAL A 447 -11.61 22.91 -8.42
CA VAL A 447 -11.39 24.27 -7.89
C VAL A 447 -12.72 24.93 -7.51
N GLU A 448 -13.76 24.76 -8.32
CA GLU A 448 -15.10 25.29 -8.04
C GLU A 448 -15.67 24.70 -6.74
N LEU A 449 -15.60 23.37 -6.56
CA LEU A 449 -16.03 22.70 -5.33
C LEU A 449 -15.22 23.21 -4.11
N GLY A 450 -13.91 23.39 -4.28
CA GLY A 450 -13.05 23.96 -3.26
C GLY A 450 -13.52 25.35 -2.81
N LYS A 451 -13.82 26.24 -3.75
CA LYS A 451 -14.29 27.61 -3.47
C LYS A 451 -15.71 27.61 -2.90
N THR A 452 -16.65 26.90 -3.53
CA THR A 452 -18.09 27.05 -3.28
C THR A 452 -18.61 26.15 -2.17
N LYS A 453 -18.15 24.89 -2.11
CA LYS A 453 -18.62 23.86 -1.14
C LYS A 453 -17.68 23.74 0.05
N ALA A 454 -16.37 23.63 -0.20
CA ALA A 454 -15.37 23.45 0.85
C ALA A 454 -14.98 24.77 1.54
N LYS A 455 -15.24 25.92 0.90
CA LYS A 455 -14.90 27.28 1.36
C LYS A 455 -13.38 27.49 1.53
N PHE A 456 -12.61 26.89 0.64
CA PHE A 456 -11.17 27.07 0.55
C PHE A 456 -10.80 28.45 -0.02
N SER A 457 -9.67 28.98 0.45
CA SER A 457 -9.08 30.19 -0.11
C SER A 457 -8.21 29.80 -1.30
N LEU A 458 -8.81 29.77 -2.49
CA LEU A 458 -8.17 29.40 -3.75
C LEU A 458 -8.03 30.62 -4.69
N VAL A 459 -7.67 31.78 -4.12
CA VAL A 459 -7.44 33.02 -4.88
C VAL A 459 -6.24 32.81 -5.79
N GLY A 460 -6.42 33.07 -7.09
CA GLY A 460 -5.36 32.87 -8.09
C GLY A 460 -5.11 31.42 -8.50
N ILE A 461 -5.93 30.45 -8.05
CA ILE A 461 -5.86 29.06 -8.52
C ILE A 461 -7.00 28.79 -9.50
N ALA A 462 -6.64 28.32 -10.70
CA ALA A 462 -7.52 27.85 -11.76
C ALA A 462 -7.29 26.35 -12.05
N GLY A 463 -8.20 25.72 -12.78
CA GLY A 463 -8.06 24.29 -13.11
C GLY A 463 -6.87 23.99 -14.03
N HIS A 464 -6.49 24.95 -14.88
CA HIS A 464 -5.29 24.83 -15.71
C HIS A 464 -4.02 24.66 -14.89
N ASP A 465 -3.86 25.41 -13.79
CA ASP A 465 -2.69 25.34 -12.92
C ASP A 465 -2.51 23.94 -12.31
N LEU A 466 -3.62 23.28 -11.95
CA LEU A 466 -3.60 21.91 -11.43
C LEU A 466 -3.30 20.89 -12.54
N ASN A 467 -3.85 21.10 -13.73
CA ASN A 467 -3.64 20.21 -14.86
C ASN A 467 -2.19 20.24 -15.39
N GLU A 468 -1.55 21.41 -15.35
CA GLU A 468 -0.11 21.56 -15.66
C GLU A 468 0.80 21.06 -14.54
N GLY A 469 0.25 20.74 -13.36
CA GLY A 469 1.03 20.28 -12.22
C GLY A 469 1.83 21.40 -11.55
N ASN A 470 1.31 22.63 -11.49
CA ASN A 470 2.01 23.74 -10.82
C ASN A 470 2.31 23.40 -9.35
N PRO A 471 3.58 23.36 -8.92
CA PRO A 471 3.94 22.88 -7.59
C PRO A 471 3.30 23.68 -6.45
N THR A 472 3.45 25.01 -6.50
CA THR A 472 2.98 25.91 -5.44
C THR A 472 1.47 25.84 -5.27
N LEU A 473 0.72 25.87 -6.38
CA LEU A 473 -0.74 25.92 -6.36
C LEU A 473 -1.35 24.56 -6.01
N THR A 474 -0.73 23.47 -6.47
CA THR A 474 -1.12 22.10 -6.08
C THR A 474 -0.92 21.88 -4.59
N LEU A 475 0.27 22.20 -4.04
CA LEU A 475 0.54 22.10 -2.61
C LEU A 475 -0.41 22.97 -1.76
N ALA A 476 -0.76 24.16 -2.25
CA ALA A 476 -1.71 25.05 -1.56
C ALA A 476 -3.11 24.44 -1.44
N LEU A 477 -3.60 23.75 -2.49
CA LEU A 477 -4.88 23.05 -2.46
C LEU A 477 -4.83 21.81 -1.56
N VAL A 478 -3.79 20.98 -1.72
CA VAL A 478 -3.61 19.73 -0.95
C VAL A 478 -3.49 20.03 0.54
N TRP A 479 -2.78 21.10 0.92
CA TRP A 479 -2.74 21.59 2.29
C TRP A 479 -4.13 21.90 2.85
N GLN A 480 -5.00 22.58 2.07
CA GLN A 480 -6.35 22.92 2.54
C GLN A 480 -7.23 21.68 2.70
N LEU A 481 -7.06 20.67 1.83
CA LEU A 481 -7.69 19.37 1.98
C LEU A 481 -7.24 18.66 3.28
N MET A 482 -5.93 18.60 3.52
CA MET A 482 -5.36 17.98 4.73
C MET A 482 -5.80 18.71 6.01
N ARG A 483 -5.82 20.05 5.99
CA ARG A 483 -6.32 20.86 7.10
C ARG A 483 -7.79 20.56 7.38
N ARG A 484 -8.63 20.53 6.34
CA ARG A 484 -10.07 20.21 6.49
C ARG A 484 -10.26 18.80 7.02
N TYR A 485 -9.55 17.81 6.49
CA TYR A 485 -9.56 16.43 7.01
C TYR A 485 -9.29 16.41 8.51
N THR A 486 -8.20 17.06 8.94
CA THR A 486 -7.78 17.11 10.34
C THR A 486 -8.84 17.76 11.23
N LEU A 487 -9.45 18.86 10.79
CA LEU A 487 -10.48 19.58 11.54
C LEU A 487 -11.82 18.83 11.57
N ASN A 488 -12.21 18.14 10.50
CA ASN A 488 -13.42 17.32 10.49
C ASN A 488 -13.35 16.19 11.52
N VAL A 489 -12.18 15.53 11.62
CA VAL A 489 -11.93 14.52 12.65
C VAL A 489 -12.09 15.11 14.06
N LEU A 490 -11.81 16.40 14.26
CA LEU A 490 -12.03 17.09 15.54
C LEU A 490 -13.47 17.51 15.78
N SER A 491 -14.17 18.00 14.76
CA SER A 491 -15.57 18.41 14.86
C SER A 491 -16.52 17.23 15.11
N ASP A 492 -16.16 16.01 14.72
CA ASP A 492 -16.90 14.81 15.12
C ASP A 492 -16.78 14.48 16.62
N LEU A 493 -15.74 15.03 17.27
CA LEU A 493 -15.43 14.78 18.68
C LEU A 493 -15.96 15.88 19.59
N GLY A 494 -15.89 17.13 19.14
CA GLY A 494 -16.56 18.28 19.77
C GLY A 494 -18.07 18.27 19.49
N GLU A 495 -18.86 18.95 20.32
CA GLU A 495 -20.34 19.02 20.21
C GLU A 495 -20.82 19.88 19.02
N GLY A 496 -20.20 19.72 17.84
CA GLY A 496 -20.56 20.45 16.62
C GLY A 496 -19.91 21.83 16.45
N GLU A 497 -19.00 22.24 17.35
CA GLU A 497 -18.25 23.50 17.18
C GLU A 497 -17.26 23.42 16.00
N LYS A 498 -17.21 24.49 15.20
CA LYS A 498 -16.18 24.66 14.16
C LYS A 498 -14.84 24.92 14.82
N VAL A 499 -13.97 23.91 14.85
CA VAL A 499 -12.63 24.03 15.42
C VAL A 499 -11.76 24.93 14.53
N ASN A 500 -11.16 25.96 15.12
CA ASN A 500 -10.19 26.84 14.48
C ASN A 500 -8.85 26.81 15.26
N ASP A 501 -7.84 27.49 14.73
CA ASP A 501 -6.48 27.52 15.29
C ASP A 501 -6.47 28.03 16.75
N GLU A 502 -7.30 29.03 17.07
CA GLU A 502 -7.42 29.62 18.41
C GLU A 502 -7.98 28.62 19.43
N ILE A 503 -9.00 27.85 19.03
CA ILE A 503 -9.60 26.80 19.86
C ILE A 503 -8.55 25.74 20.20
N ILE A 504 -7.74 25.32 19.22
CA ILE A 504 -6.67 24.32 19.44
C ILE A 504 -5.65 24.87 20.43
N ILE A 505 -5.14 26.09 20.22
CA ILE A 505 -4.15 26.72 21.12
C ILE A 505 -4.70 26.87 22.54
N LYS A 506 -5.95 27.32 22.68
CA LYS A 506 -6.62 27.44 23.98
C LYS A 506 -6.73 26.09 24.67
N TRP A 507 -7.16 25.05 23.95
CA TRP A 507 -7.26 23.70 24.50
C TRP A 507 -5.90 23.15 24.95
N VAL A 508 -4.85 23.35 24.15
CA VAL A 508 -3.48 22.93 24.49
C VAL A 508 -3.04 23.55 25.81
N ASN A 509 -3.13 24.88 25.92
CA ASN A 509 -2.69 25.59 27.13
C ASN A 509 -3.53 25.25 28.35
N GLN A 510 -4.86 25.08 28.19
CA GLN A 510 -5.72 24.63 29.28
C GLN A 510 -5.38 23.22 29.75
N THR A 511 -5.08 22.31 28.83
CA THR A 511 -4.70 20.91 29.13
C THR A 511 -3.37 20.86 29.87
N LEU A 512 -2.37 21.61 29.41
CA LEU A 512 -1.08 21.75 30.06
C LEU A 512 -1.21 22.34 31.48
N ALA A 513 -1.99 23.41 31.64
CA ALA A 513 -2.21 24.05 32.94
C ALA A 513 -2.91 23.10 33.93
N LYS A 514 -3.96 22.39 33.50
CA LYS A 514 -4.67 21.39 34.33
C LYS A 514 -3.75 20.26 34.80
N ALA A 515 -2.76 19.89 33.98
CA ALA A 515 -1.76 18.89 34.32
C ALA A 515 -0.53 19.45 35.06
N ASN A 516 -0.57 20.71 35.50
CA ASN A 516 0.53 21.42 36.17
C ASN A 516 1.85 21.40 35.37
N LYS A 517 1.77 21.46 34.04
CA LYS A 517 2.94 21.58 33.16
C LYS A 517 3.38 23.04 33.06
N LYS A 518 4.70 23.26 32.92
CA LYS A 518 5.29 24.61 32.84
C LYS A 518 5.30 25.18 31.42
N THR A 519 5.24 24.32 30.40
CA THR A 519 5.23 24.74 29.00
C THR A 519 3.88 25.32 28.60
N SER A 520 3.90 26.28 27.67
CA SER A 520 2.73 26.82 26.98
C SER A 520 3.14 27.23 25.57
N ILE A 521 2.16 27.49 24.70
CA ILE A 521 2.38 28.02 23.35
C ILE A 521 1.50 29.24 23.10
N ILE A 522 2.06 30.26 22.45
CA ILE A 522 1.29 31.46 22.07
C ILE A 522 0.68 31.30 20.67
N SER A 523 1.38 30.59 19.78
CA SER A 523 0.92 30.29 18.42
C SER A 523 1.64 29.06 17.87
N PHE A 524 1.23 28.56 16.69
CA PHE A 524 1.95 27.50 15.99
C PHE A 524 3.31 27.94 15.40
N LYS A 525 3.69 29.22 15.57
CA LYS A 525 5.02 29.77 15.21
C LYS A 525 5.93 29.93 16.43
N ASP A 526 5.48 29.52 17.61
CA ASP A 526 6.23 29.69 18.86
C ASP A 526 7.55 28.90 18.85
N ARG A 527 8.67 29.60 19.07
CA ARG A 527 10.01 29.01 19.01
C ARG A 527 10.26 27.95 20.08
N SER A 528 9.50 27.96 21.18
CA SER A 528 9.58 26.93 22.22
C SER A 528 9.24 25.53 21.68
N ILE A 529 8.41 25.45 20.63
CA ILE A 529 8.04 24.19 19.97
C ILE A 529 9.27 23.50 19.36
N SER A 530 10.31 24.24 18.98
CA SER A 530 11.56 23.65 18.43
C SER A 530 12.24 22.66 19.38
N THR A 531 11.97 22.73 20.67
CA THR A 531 12.49 21.79 21.69
C THR A 531 11.68 20.51 21.81
N SER A 532 10.50 20.47 21.19
CA SER A 532 9.44 19.48 21.36
C SER A 532 8.92 19.32 22.80
N LEU A 533 9.38 20.14 23.76
CA LEU A 533 8.93 20.06 25.15
C LEU A 533 7.43 20.36 25.32
N PRO A 534 6.83 21.38 24.67
CA PRO A 534 5.39 21.59 24.75
C PRO A 534 4.59 20.40 24.21
N VAL A 535 5.10 19.72 23.17
CA VAL A 535 4.47 18.54 22.58
C VAL A 535 4.57 17.35 23.54
N LEU A 536 5.75 17.09 24.10
CA LEU A 536 5.98 16.01 25.07
C LEU A 536 5.19 16.21 26.36
N ASP A 537 5.15 17.42 26.89
CA ASP A 537 4.38 17.74 28.10
C ASP A 537 2.88 17.60 27.85
N LEU A 538 2.41 17.93 26.63
CA LEU A 538 1.01 17.71 26.24
C LEU A 538 0.69 16.23 26.10
N ILE A 539 1.57 15.43 25.49
CA ILE A 539 1.41 13.98 25.41
C ILE A 539 1.30 13.38 26.81
N ASP A 540 2.18 13.76 27.74
CA ASP A 540 2.13 13.26 29.13
C ASP A 540 0.87 13.75 29.87
N ALA A 541 0.37 14.95 29.57
CA ALA A 541 -0.92 15.42 30.10
C ALA A 541 -2.12 14.61 29.57
N ILE A 542 -2.10 14.21 28.30
CA ILE A 542 -3.15 13.41 27.66
C ILE A 542 -3.07 11.94 28.11
N ALA A 543 -1.86 11.41 28.17
CA ALA A 543 -1.55 10.01 28.45
C ALA A 543 -0.42 9.93 29.49
N PRO A 544 -0.77 10.04 30.79
CA PRO A 544 0.22 9.99 31.86
C PRO A 544 1.07 8.71 31.77
N LYS A 545 2.38 8.85 31.96
CA LYS A 545 3.39 7.78 31.88
C LYS A 545 3.70 7.28 30.46
N ALA A 546 3.08 7.82 29.41
CA ALA A 546 3.47 7.48 28.03
C ALA A 546 4.85 8.04 27.68
N VAL A 547 5.20 9.20 28.25
CA VAL A 547 6.51 9.83 28.09
C VAL A 547 7.42 9.37 29.22
N ARG A 548 8.58 8.82 28.86
CA ARG A 548 9.62 8.43 29.82
C ARG A 548 10.58 9.59 30.07
N PRO A 549 10.64 10.17 31.28
CA PRO A 549 11.42 11.38 31.54
C PRO A 549 12.91 11.22 31.21
N GLU A 550 13.47 10.04 31.43
CA GLU A 550 14.88 9.71 31.14
C GLU A 550 15.21 9.71 29.64
N MET A 551 14.20 9.66 28.76
CA MET A 551 14.37 9.69 27.31
C MET A 551 14.32 11.12 26.73
N VAL A 552 14.07 12.13 27.57
CA VAL A 552 13.84 13.52 27.14
C VAL A 552 14.93 14.44 27.68
N LYS A 553 15.61 15.16 26.79
CA LYS A 553 16.55 16.21 27.16
C LYS A 553 15.81 17.53 27.39
N ARG A 554 15.91 18.13 28.59
CA ARG A 554 15.19 19.36 28.96
C ARG A 554 16.06 20.59 29.20
N GLU A 555 17.35 20.39 29.49
CA GLU A 555 18.32 21.45 29.80
C GLU A 555 19.45 21.43 28.77
N ASP A 556 20.04 22.59 28.48
CA ASP A 556 21.15 22.76 27.53
C ASP A 556 20.94 22.03 26.19
N ILE A 557 19.78 22.28 25.58
CA ILE A 557 19.30 21.53 24.41
C ILE A 557 20.03 21.97 23.13
N SER A 558 20.89 21.10 22.60
CA SER A 558 21.53 21.28 21.30
C SER A 558 20.55 21.06 20.14
N TYR A 559 20.94 21.38 18.90
CA TYR A 559 20.13 21.06 17.72
C TYR A 559 19.86 19.55 17.60
N GLN A 560 20.86 18.71 17.88
CA GLN A 560 20.70 17.25 17.84
C GLN A 560 19.73 16.78 18.93
N ASP A 561 19.76 17.39 20.11
CA ASP A 561 18.80 17.07 21.18
C ASP A 561 17.38 17.47 20.81
N LYS A 562 17.19 18.60 20.11
CA LYS A 562 15.89 19.01 19.57
C LYS A 562 15.35 17.95 18.59
N LEU A 563 16.19 17.50 17.67
CA LEU A 563 15.81 16.46 16.70
C LEU A 563 15.50 15.13 17.40
N ASN A 564 16.30 14.71 18.37
CA ASN A 564 16.08 13.49 19.16
C ASN A 564 14.79 13.58 19.99
N ASN A 565 14.49 14.73 20.58
CA ASN A 565 13.22 14.96 21.29
C ASN A 565 12.04 14.92 20.32
N ALA A 566 12.17 15.49 19.11
CA ALA A 566 11.13 15.49 18.09
C ALA A 566 10.81 14.09 17.56
N LYS A 567 11.85 13.29 17.25
CA LYS A 567 11.74 11.87 16.87
C LYS A 567 10.97 11.08 17.94
N TYR A 568 11.33 11.28 19.20
CA TYR A 568 10.66 10.65 20.32
C TYR A 568 9.21 11.12 20.48
N ALA A 569 8.96 12.44 20.41
CA ALA A 569 7.63 13.03 20.55
C ALA A 569 6.65 12.50 19.51
N ILE A 570 7.05 12.45 18.23
CA ILE A 570 6.21 11.92 17.15
C ILE A 570 5.90 10.44 17.37
N SER A 571 6.91 9.65 17.75
CA SER A 571 6.73 8.22 18.00
C SER A 571 5.82 7.96 19.19
N VAL A 572 5.98 8.67 20.30
CA VAL A 572 5.09 8.51 21.47
C VAL A 572 3.67 9.01 21.13
N ALA A 573 3.53 10.09 20.36
CA ALA A 573 2.22 10.56 19.92
C ALA A 573 1.49 9.51 19.06
N ARG A 574 2.19 8.87 18.11
CA ARG A 574 1.66 7.74 17.33
C ARG A 574 1.32 6.53 18.20
N LYS A 575 2.16 6.21 19.18
CA LYS A 575 1.95 5.13 20.16
C LYS A 575 0.65 5.31 20.96
N ILE A 576 0.36 6.54 21.39
CA ILE A 576 -0.89 6.82 22.11
C ILE A 576 -2.11 6.88 21.19
N GLY A 577 -1.94 6.79 19.87
CA GLY A 577 -3.03 6.74 18.88
C GLY A 577 -3.22 8.01 18.04
N ALA A 578 -2.34 9.00 18.14
CA ALA A 578 -2.43 10.21 17.30
C ALA A 578 -1.91 9.95 15.88
N ARG A 579 -2.72 10.24 14.86
CA ARG A 579 -2.39 10.05 13.44
C ARG A 579 -1.57 11.20 12.88
N ILE A 580 -0.27 11.23 13.19
CA ILE A 580 0.64 12.33 12.83
C ILE A 580 1.49 11.97 11.61
N TYR A 581 1.39 12.82 10.59
CA TYR A 581 2.21 12.78 9.37
C TYR A 581 3.42 13.73 9.40
N ALA A 582 3.46 14.66 10.36
CA ALA A 582 4.60 15.57 10.53
C ALA A 582 5.90 14.80 10.76
N LEU A 583 6.99 15.36 10.23
CA LEU A 583 8.35 14.89 10.41
C LEU A 583 9.00 15.54 11.64
N PRO A 584 10.04 14.93 12.23
CA PRO A 584 10.78 15.54 13.35
C PRO A 584 11.28 16.96 13.03
N ASP A 585 11.79 17.16 11.81
CA ASP A 585 12.26 18.45 11.31
C ASP A 585 11.17 19.53 11.34
N ASP A 586 9.91 19.16 11.11
CA ASP A 586 8.79 20.13 11.12
C ASP A 586 8.62 20.79 12.49
N LEU A 587 8.88 20.03 13.57
CA LEU A 587 8.85 20.55 14.93
C LEU A 587 10.08 21.41 15.21
N VAL A 588 11.27 20.92 14.85
CA VAL A 588 12.55 21.61 15.09
C VAL A 588 12.61 22.95 14.35
N GLU A 589 12.18 22.97 13.09
CA GLU A 589 12.12 24.17 12.24
C GLU A 589 10.88 25.04 12.51
N VAL A 590 9.91 24.52 13.27
CA VAL A 590 8.64 25.17 13.60
C VAL A 590 7.84 25.52 12.33
N LYS A 591 7.58 24.51 11.49
CA LYS A 591 6.73 24.64 10.29
C LYS A 591 5.27 24.78 10.70
N PRO A 592 4.64 25.97 10.61
CA PRO A 592 3.39 26.25 11.32
C PRO A 592 2.21 25.36 10.89
N LYS A 593 2.16 25.03 9.59
CA LYS A 593 1.18 24.10 9.01
C LYS A 593 1.26 22.73 9.71
N MET A 594 2.44 22.14 9.72
CA MET A 594 2.67 20.80 10.26
C MET A 594 2.54 20.78 11.79
N VAL A 595 3.07 21.78 12.48
CA VAL A 595 2.89 21.98 13.93
C VAL A 595 1.40 22.02 14.31
N MET A 596 0.58 22.76 13.56
CA MET A 596 -0.87 22.81 13.80
C MET A 596 -1.48 21.40 13.72
N THR A 597 -1.13 20.61 12.70
CA THR A 597 -1.65 19.24 12.57
C THR A 597 -1.24 18.34 13.73
N VAL A 598 -0.03 18.48 14.27
CA VAL A 598 0.43 17.73 15.45
C VAL A 598 -0.45 18.02 16.66
N PHE A 599 -0.66 19.30 16.99
CA PHE A 599 -1.50 19.69 18.12
C PHE A 599 -2.97 19.33 17.91
N ALA A 600 -3.48 19.46 16.68
CA ALA A 600 -4.82 19.04 16.33
C ALA A 600 -5.01 17.52 16.52
N CYS A 601 -4.10 16.68 16.02
CA CYS A 601 -4.18 15.23 16.21
C CYS A 601 -4.09 14.83 17.70
N LEU A 602 -3.26 15.51 18.49
CA LEU A 602 -3.18 15.32 19.94
C LEU A 602 -4.48 15.74 20.65
N MET A 603 -5.09 16.85 20.24
CA MET A 603 -6.40 17.28 20.72
C MET A 603 -7.48 16.23 20.45
N GLY A 604 -7.53 15.71 19.22
CA GLY A 604 -8.47 14.65 18.86
C GLY A 604 -8.29 13.41 19.72
N ARG A 605 -7.03 13.04 20.01
CA ARG A 605 -6.75 11.92 20.91
C ARG A 605 -7.16 12.20 22.37
N GLY A 606 -6.92 13.42 22.86
CA GLY A 606 -7.26 13.83 24.22
C GLY A 606 -8.77 13.90 24.47
N LEU A 607 -9.54 14.41 23.51
CA LEU A 607 -11.00 14.50 23.61
C LEU A 607 -11.68 13.13 23.55
N ASN A 608 -11.14 12.20 22.75
CA ASN A 608 -11.61 10.80 22.67
C ASN A 608 -11.50 10.01 23.98
N ARG A 609 -10.81 10.53 24.99
CA ARG A 609 -10.64 9.88 26.30
C ARG A 609 -11.69 10.31 27.33
N ILE A 610 -12.44 11.37 27.03
CA ILE A 610 -13.44 11.99 27.92
C ILE A 610 -14.85 11.40 27.64
N LYS A 611 -15.04 10.76 26.48
CA LYS A 611 -16.19 9.89 26.16
C LYS A 611 -15.81 8.45 26.47
#